data_AF-A0A1E4CG60-F1
#
_entry.id   AF-A0A1E4CG60-F1
#
_cell.length_a   1.000
_cell.length_b   1.000
_cell.length_c   1.000
_cell.angle_alpha   90.00
_cell.angle_beta   90.00
_cell.angle_gamma   90.00
#
_symmetry.space_group_name_H-M   'P 1'
#
loop_
_entity.id
_entity.type
_entity.pdbx_description
1 polymer ?
#
loop_
_entity_poly.entity_id
_entity_poly.type
_entity_poly.pdbx_seq_one_letter_code
_entity_poly.pdbx_strand_id
1 'polypeptide(L)' 'MDVDGRVLAHVDLGALGVADRWADIAVAAMSTTRNCGPGWERTLIDAYGIAPDSERLAYYRDLWYAT' A
#
# COMPACT_ATOMS: atom_id res chain seq x y z
N MET A 1 -3.00 17.63 -1.63
CA MET A 1 -1.54 17.81 -1.79
C MET A 1 -1.26 19.31 -1.82
N ASP A 2 -0.06 19.74 -1.44
CA ASP A 2 0.37 21.12 -1.73
C ASP A 2 0.60 21.31 -3.23
N VAL A 3 1.01 22.51 -3.64
CA VAL A 3 1.33 22.83 -5.04
C VAL A 3 2.55 22.07 -5.58
N ASP A 4 3.38 21.51 -4.70
CA ASP A 4 4.57 20.72 -5.03
C ASP A 4 4.29 19.21 -5.05
N GLY A 5 3.03 18.79 -4.82
CA GLY A 5 2.63 17.39 -4.81
C GLY A 5 2.91 16.63 -3.51
N ARG A 6 3.23 17.33 -2.40
CA ARG A 6 3.43 16.68 -1.10
C ARG A 6 2.09 16.33 -0.44
N VAL A 7 2.08 15.20 0.27
CA VAL A 7 0.94 14.78 1.09
C VAL A 7 0.75 15.79 2.24
N LEU A 8 -0.47 16.30 2.42
CA LEU A 8 -0.80 17.28 3.46
C LEU A 8 -1.44 16.67 4.70
N ALA A 9 -2.22 15.61 4.51
CA ALA A 9 -3.00 14.97 5.56
C ALA A 9 -3.41 13.55 5.14
N HIS A 10 -3.78 12.74 6.13
CA HIS A 10 -4.46 11.45 5.95
C HIS A 10 -5.86 11.54 6.55
N VAL A 11 -6.81 10.85 5.94
CA VAL A 11 -8.20 10.73 6.42
C VAL A 11 -8.55 9.24 6.52
N ASP A 12 -9.77 8.90 6.95
CA ASP A 12 -10.25 7.52 7.09
C ASP A 12 -9.40 6.65 8.03
N LEU A 13 -9.03 7.21 9.17
CA LEU A 13 -8.13 6.59 10.16
C LEU A 13 -8.83 5.61 11.13
N GLY A 14 -9.98 5.04 10.74
CA GLY A 14 -10.80 4.19 11.62
C GLY A 14 -10.10 2.90 12.09
N ALA A 15 -9.16 2.39 11.30
CA ALA A 15 -8.34 1.22 11.61
C ALA A 15 -6.87 1.57 11.94
N LEU A 16 -6.54 2.86 12.12
CA LEU A 16 -5.15 3.28 12.38
C LEU A 16 -4.65 2.70 13.70
N GLY A 17 -3.47 2.07 13.67
CA GLY A 17 -2.83 1.50 14.85
C GLY A 17 -1.45 0.93 14.55
N VAL A 18 -0.84 0.31 15.57
CA VAL A 18 0.41 -0.45 15.36
C VAL A 18 0.06 -1.73 14.62
N ALA A 19 0.65 -1.91 13.44
CA ALA A 19 0.41 -3.06 12.59
C ALA A 19 1.71 -3.49 11.89
N ASP A 20 1.66 -4.65 11.24
CA ASP A 20 2.71 -5.03 10.30
C ASP A 20 2.71 -4.06 9.11
N ARG A 21 3.89 -3.64 8.66
CA ARG A 21 4.04 -2.70 7.52
C ARG A 21 3.37 -3.18 6.23
N TRP A 22 3.27 -4.50 6.04
CA TRP A 22 2.66 -5.08 4.85
C TRP A 22 1.14 -4.87 4.82
N ALA A 23 0.50 -4.52 5.94
CA ALA A 23 -0.89 -4.10 5.98
C ALA A 23 -1.14 -2.87 5.08
N ASP A 24 -0.22 -1.92 5.07
CA ASP A 24 -0.31 -0.74 4.20
C ASP A 24 0.27 -1.00 2.81
N ILE A 25 1.48 -1.57 2.74
CA ILE A 25 2.22 -1.71 1.47
C ILE A 25 1.49 -2.64 0.49
N ALA A 26 0.87 -3.73 0.96
CA ALA A 26 0.16 -4.66 0.07
C ALA A 26 -1.06 -3.99 -0.60
N VAL A 27 -1.84 -3.24 0.19
CA VAL A 27 -3.04 -2.54 -0.29
C VAL A 27 -2.65 -1.36 -1.19
N ALA A 28 -1.61 -0.61 -0.83
CA ALA A 28 -1.06 0.46 -1.65
C ALA A 28 -0.57 -0.07 -3.00
N ALA A 29 0.24 -1.15 -3.01
CA ALA A 29 0.70 -1.78 -4.24
C ALA A 29 -0.47 -2.24 -5.11
N MET A 30 -1.43 -2.99 -4.56
CA MET A 30 -2.63 -3.44 -5.28
C MET A 30 -3.44 -2.27 -5.87
N SER A 31 -3.51 -1.14 -5.17
CA SER A 31 -4.24 0.04 -5.63
C SER A 31 -3.60 0.69 -6.86
N THR A 32 -2.27 0.56 -7.02
CA THR A 32 -1.60 1.07 -8.23
C THR A 32 -2.05 0.35 -9.50
N THR A 33 -2.33 -0.95 -9.45
CA THR A 33 -2.88 -1.69 -10.59
C THR A 33 -4.19 -1.09 -11.07
N ARG A 34 -5.06 -0.74 -10.14
CA ARG A 34 -6.41 -0.21 -10.41
C ARG A 34 -6.36 1.24 -10.88
N ASN A 35 -5.51 2.05 -10.25
CA ASN A 35 -5.49 3.50 -10.47
C ASN A 35 -4.54 3.93 -11.58
N CYS A 36 -3.47 3.17 -11.83
CA CYS A 36 -2.38 3.51 -12.74
C CYS A 36 -2.19 2.49 -13.88
N GLY A 37 -2.92 1.37 -13.85
CA GLY A 37 -2.72 0.24 -14.76
C GLY A 37 -1.67 -0.76 -14.25
N PRO A 38 -1.46 -1.88 -14.97
CA PRO A 38 -0.57 -2.95 -14.53
C PRO A 38 0.92 -2.55 -14.53
N GLY A 39 1.71 -3.12 -13.60
CA GLY A 39 3.17 -3.01 -13.58
C GLY A 39 3.74 -2.03 -12.55
N TRP A 40 2.90 -1.29 -11.86
CA TRP A 40 3.31 -0.30 -10.85
C TRP A 40 3.48 -0.87 -9.45
N GLU A 41 2.95 -2.07 -9.19
CA GLU A 41 2.97 -2.71 -7.88
C GLU A 41 4.41 -2.91 -7.40
N ARG A 42 5.26 -3.40 -8.31
CA ARG A 42 6.66 -3.67 -8.00
C ARG A 42 7.44 -2.37 -7.77
N THR A 43 7.20 -1.34 -8.58
CA THR A 43 7.80 -0.01 -8.42
C THR A 43 7.46 0.59 -7.05
N LEU A 44 6.21 0.47 -6.60
CA LEU A 44 5.81 0.94 -5.28
C LEU A 44 6.56 0.19 -4.18
N ILE A 45 6.61 -1.14 -4.25
CA ILE A 45 7.28 -1.96 -3.24
C ILE A 45 8.79 -1.65 -3.18
N ASP A 46 9.45 -1.56 -4.33
CA ASP A 46 10.89 -1.27 -4.40
C ASP A 46 11.24 0.13 -3.87
N ALA A 47 10.31 1.11 -3.97
CA ALA A 47 10.51 2.45 -3.42
C ALA A 47 10.63 2.48 -1.88
N TYR A 48 10.11 1.47 -1.18
CA TYR A 48 10.29 1.33 0.27
C TYR A 48 11.69 0.83 0.67
N GLY A 49 12.52 0.39 -0.29
CA GLY A 49 13.91 -0.01 -0.03
C GLY A 49 14.06 -1.27 0.84
N ILE A 50 13.00 -2.08 0.95
CA ILE A 50 12.98 -3.32 1.73
C ILE A 50 12.80 -4.53 0.81
N ALA A 51 13.34 -5.69 1.24
CA ALA A 51 13.12 -6.93 0.51
C ALA A 51 11.62 -7.30 0.54
N PRO A 52 11.01 -7.61 -0.63
CA PRO A 52 9.60 -7.98 -0.69
C PRO A 52 9.36 -9.32 0.02
N ASP A 53 8.27 -9.37 0.80
CA ASP A 53 7.77 -10.58 1.43
C ASP A 53 6.49 -11.02 0.71
N SER A 54 6.60 -12.00 -0.19
CA SER A 54 5.48 -12.43 -1.02
C SER A 54 4.35 -13.07 -0.23
N GLU A 55 4.67 -13.72 0.89
CA GLU A 55 3.65 -14.36 1.75
C GLU A 55 2.81 -13.30 2.45
N ARG A 56 3.47 -12.31 3.06
CA ARG A 56 2.76 -11.20 3.74
C ARG A 56 2.02 -10.30 2.76
N LEU A 57 2.58 -10.05 1.58
CA LEU A 57 1.90 -9.31 0.52
C LEU A 57 0.59 -9.99 0.07
N ALA A 58 0.62 -11.31 -0.11
CA ALA A 58 -0.57 -12.08 -0.44
C ALA A 58 -1.58 -12.06 0.71
N TYR A 59 -1.12 -12.32 1.94
CA TYR A 59 -1.96 -12.32 3.13
C TYR A 59 -2.74 -11.01 3.31
N TYR A 60 -2.06 -9.86 3.29
CA TYR A 60 -2.72 -8.58 3.52
C TYR A 60 -3.63 -8.13 2.37
N ARG A 61 -3.32 -8.54 1.13
CA ARG A 61 -4.23 -8.35 0.01
C ARG A 61 -5.52 -9.15 0.19
N ASP A 62 -5.41 -10.41 0.59
CA ASP A 62 -6.57 -11.28 0.78
C ASP A 62 -7.40 -10.82 1.99
N LEU A 63 -6.74 -10.37 3.07
CA LEU A 63 -7.39 -9.75 4.22
C LEU A 63 -8.22 -8.53 3.83
N TRP A 64 -7.70 -7.65 2.96
CA TRP A 64 -8.42 -6.47 2.47
C TRP A 64 -9.73 -6.83 1.74
N TYR A 65 -9.77 -7.94 1.02
CA TYR A 65 -11.00 -8.39 0.33
C TYR A 65 -12.00 -9.09 1.25
N ALA A 66 -11.58 -9.52 2.45
CA ALA A 66 -12.41 -10.23 3.41
C ALA A 66 -13.16 -9.30 4.38
N THR A 67 -12.86 -8.00 4.37
CA THR A 67 -13.45 -6.96 5.22
C THR A 67 -14.24 -5.95 4.41
#